data_AF-A0A7C2MF44-F1
#
_entry.id   AF-A0A7C2MF44-F1
#
_cell.length_a   1.000
_cell.length_b   1.000
_cell.length_c   1.000
_cell.angle_alpha   90.00
_cell.angle_beta   90.00
_cell.angle_gamma   90.00
#
_symmetry.space_group_name_H-M   'P 1'
#
loop_
_entity.id
_entity.type
_entity.pdbx_description
1 polymer ?
#
loop_
_entity_poly.entity_id
_entity_poly.type
_entity_poly.pdbx_seq_one_letter_code
_entity_poly.pdbx_strand_id
1 'polypeptide(L)'
;MAIFLTGSTGYLGAHIAADLLQGHVESLNLLVRANDHHDAEERLWRALQLHLDFPRFYEYLKSRINIFLGDLTGSRFGLSDDDYRRLVKSTDSIIHCAASLNRKSEKSCLNVNLR
;
A
#
# COMPACT_ATOMS: atom_id res chain seq x y z
N MET A 1 1.77 6.11 -14.80
CA MET A 1 1.66 4.66 -14.97
C MET A 1 2.43 4.03 -13.80
N ALA A 2 1.72 3.27 -12.97
CA ALA A 2 2.12 2.91 -11.61
C ALA A 2 1.68 1.49 -11.24
N ILE A 3 2.41 0.88 -10.31
CA ILE A 3 2.06 -0.43 -9.76
C ILE A 3 1.19 -0.21 -8.52
N PHE A 4 -0.01 -0.78 -8.50
CA PHE A 4 -0.85 -0.81 -7.30
C PHE A 4 -0.42 -1.95 -6.39
N LEU A 5 0.01 -1.61 -5.17
CA LEU A 5 0.43 -2.58 -4.16
C LEU A 5 -0.49 -2.49 -2.94
N THR A 6 -1.09 -3.64 -2.59
CA THR A 6 -1.78 -3.81 -1.31
C THR A 6 -0.85 -4.46 -0.30
N GLY A 7 -0.98 -4.07 0.97
CA GLY A 7 -0.22 -4.71 2.06
C GLY A 7 1.22 -4.21 2.21
N SER A 8 1.55 -3.03 1.68
CA SER A 8 2.87 -2.39 1.78
C SER A 8 3.34 -2.11 3.22
N THR A 9 2.42 -2.06 4.19
CA THR A 9 2.76 -1.95 5.62
C THR A 9 2.93 -3.30 6.33
N GLY A 10 2.86 -4.42 5.60
CA GLY A 10 3.11 -5.76 6.11
C GLY A 10 4.55 -6.21 5.83
N TYR A 11 4.99 -7.32 6.42
CA TYR A 11 6.38 -7.81 6.29
C TYR A 11 6.81 -8.03 4.83
N LEU A 12 6.10 -8.90 4.10
CA LEU A 12 6.43 -9.19 2.69
C LEU A 12 6.16 -7.98 1.77
N GLY A 13 5.05 -7.26 1.98
CA GLY A 13 4.70 -6.12 1.14
C GLY A 13 5.66 -4.95 1.29
N ALA A 14 6.25 -4.73 2.47
CA ALA A 14 7.27 -3.71 2.68
C ALA A 14 8.57 -4.05 1.93
N HIS A 15 8.98 -5.33 1.97
CA HIS A 15 10.14 -5.79 1.21
C HIS A 15 9.92 -5.59 -0.30
N ILE A 16 8.77 -6.02 -0.83
CA ILE A 16 8.41 -5.82 -2.25
C ILE A 16 8.38 -4.33 -2.61
N ALA A 17 7.77 -3.49 -1.77
CA ALA A 17 7.73 -2.05 -2.02
C ALA A 17 9.14 -1.44 -2.07
N ALA A 18 10.02 -1.80 -1.14
CA ALA A 18 11.38 -1.31 -1.10
C ALA A 18 12.21 -1.78 -2.32
N ASP A 19 12.04 -3.04 -2.74
CA ASP A 19 12.71 -3.59 -3.91
C ASP A 19 12.24 -2.88 -5.20
N LEU A 20 10.94 -2.65 -5.35
CA LEU A 20 10.39 -1.89 -6.49
C LEU A 20 10.87 -0.44 -6.52
N LEU A 21 10.92 0.22 -5.36
CA LEU A 21 11.41 1.60 -5.27
C LEU A 21 12.90 1.71 -5.62
N GLN A 22 13.71 0.70 -5.29
CA GLN A 22 15.15 0.73 -5.54
C GLN A 22 15.56 0.22 -6.92
N GLY A 23 14.89 -0.82 -7.43
CA GLY A 23 15.29 -1.53 -8.65
C GLY A 23 14.51 -1.16 -9.91
N HIS A 24 13.39 -0.44 -9.76
CA HIS A 24 12.48 -0.11 -10.86
C HIS A 24 12.22 1.40 -10.91
N VAL A 25 11.61 1.90 -11.98
CA VAL A 25 11.38 3.36 -12.20
C VAL A 25 9.93 3.76 -11.97
N GLU A 26 9.02 2.80 -11.96
CA GLU A 26 7.58 2.96 -11.87
C GLU A 26 7.16 3.53 -10.51
N SER A 27 6.19 4.43 -10.49
CA SER A 27 5.58 4.89 -9.23
C SER A 27 4.78 3.75 -8.59
N LEU A 28 4.58 3.82 -7.27
CA LEU A 28 3.76 2.90 -6.50
C LEU A 28 2.48 3.61 -6.03
N ASN A 29 1.34 3.03 -6.36
CA ASN A 29 0.07 3.34 -5.73
C ASN A 29 -0.07 2.42 -4.51
N LEU A 30 -0.01 2.95 -3.30
CA LEU A 30 -0.04 2.17 -2.07
C LEU A 30 -1.39 2.32 -1.37
N LEU A 31 -2.11 1.20 -1.20
CA LEU A 31 -3.30 1.18 -0.34
C LEU A 31 -2.87 1.06 1.11
N VAL A 32 -3.12 2.10 1.91
CA VAL A 32 -2.75 2.14 3.33
C VAL A 32 -4.00 2.41 4.16
N ARG A 33 -4.31 1.50 5.07
CA ARG A 33 -5.32 1.73 6.10
C ARG A 33 -4.74 2.72 7.09
N ALA A 34 -5.21 3.95 7.17
CA ALA A 34 -4.72 4.96 8.13
C ALA A 34 -5.80 6.03 8.34
N ASN A 35 -5.68 6.81 9.41
CA ASN A 35 -6.65 7.87 9.72
C ASN A 35 -6.48 9.09 8.81
N ASP A 36 -5.24 9.41 8.47
CA ASP A 36 -4.86 10.52 7.61
C ASP A 36 -3.53 10.22 6.88
N HIS A 37 -3.07 11.19 6.08
CA HIS A 37 -1.82 11.04 5.34
C HIS A 37 -0.59 10.96 6.24
N HIS A 38 -0.57 11.66 7.37
CA HIS A 38 0.57 11.63 8.28
C HIS A 38 0.73 10.26 8.95
N ASP A 39 -0.38 9.70 9.45
CA ASP A 39 -0.42 8.32 9.96
C ASP A 39 0.00 7.30 8.89
N ALA A 40 -0.43 7.50 7.63
CA ALA A 40 0.00 6.63 6.53
C ALA A 40 1.52 6.72 6.26
N GLU A 41 2.08 7.92 6.24
CA GLU A 41 3.53 8.15 6.07
C GLU A 41 4.33 7.50 7.20
N GLU A 42 3.92 7.69 8.46
CA GLU A 42 4.56 7.05 9.61
C GLU A 42 4.52 5.53 9.51
N ARG A 43 3.38 4.96 9.13
CA ARG A 43 3.22 3.50 9.01
C ARG A 43 4.06 2.93 7.89
N LEU A 44 4.16 3.63 6.77
CA LEU A 44 5.06 3.27 5.67
C LEU A 44 6.52 3.35 6.11
N TRP A 45 6.92 4.41 6.80
CA TRP A 45 8.28 4.53 7.34
C TRP A 45 8.61 3.36 8.29
N ARG A 46 7.73 3.07 9.25
CA ARG A 46 7.93 1.96 10.19
C ARG A 46 8.09 0.61 9.51
N ALA A 47 7.41 0.41 8.38
CA ALA A 47 7.49 -0.82 7.60
C ALA A 47 8.73 -0.89 6.70
N LEU A 48 9.14 0.24 6.10
CA LEU A 48 10.19 0.32 5.10
C LEU A 48 11.58 0.62 5.68
N GLN A 49 11.69 1.10 6.92
CA GLN A 49 12.96 1.49 7.56
C GLN A 49 13.99 0.36 7.72
N LEU A 50 13.58 -0.91 7.58
CA LEU A 50 14.51 -2.04 7.54
C LEU A 50 15.18 -2.22 6.18
N HIS A 51 14.66 -1.56 5.13
CA HIS A 51 15.08 -1.71 3.75
C HIS A 51 15.57 -0.40 3.12
N LEU A 52 15.21 0.75 3.71
CA LEU A 52 15.54 2.09 3.25
C LEU A 52 16.01 2.96 4.41
N ASP A 53 17.00 3.81 4.16
CA ASP A 53 17.29 4.93 5.05
C ASP A 53 16.21 6.01 4.92
N PHE A 54 16.12 6.88 5.93
CA PHE A 54 15.09 7.93 5.95
C PHE A 54 15.20 8.92 4.78
N PRO A 55 16.39 9.42 4.40
CA PRO A 55 16.51 10.32 3.25
C PRO A 55 15.97 9.73 1.95
N ARG A 56 16.31 8.48 1.62
CA ARG A 56 15.83 7.81 0.40
C ARG A 56 14.34 7.50 0.48
N PHE A 57 13.85 7.05 1.64
CA PHE A 57 12.42 6.89 1.86
C PHE A 57 11.65 8.20 1.60
N TYR A 58 12.13 9.31 2.16
CA TYR A 58 11.49 10.62 2.02
C TYR A 58 11.50 11.11 0.56
N GLU A 59 12.59 10.88 -0.17
CA GLU A 59 12.67 11.16 -1.61
C GLU A 59 11.62 10.36 -2.39
N TYR A 60 11.54 9.04 -2.19
CA TYR A 60 10.55 8.20 -2.84
C TYR A 60 9.11 8.57 -2.44
N LEU A 61 8.90 8.93 -1.18
CA LEU A 61 7.61 9.37 -0.68
C LEU A 61 7.10 10.59 -1.44
N LYS A 62 7.97 11.53 -1.80
CA LYS A 62 7.60 12.75 -2.55
C LYS A 62 7.54 12.56 -4.06
N SER A 63 8.30 11.62 -4.62
CA SER A 63 8.49 11.51 -6.07
C SER A 63 7.79 10.30 -6.70
N ARG A 64 7.63 9.20 -5.96
CA ARG A 64 7.25 7.90 -6.52
C ARG A 64 6.16 7.16 -5.75
N ILE A 65 5.79 7.59 -4.55
CA ILE A 65 4.72 6.95 -3.77
C ILE A 65 3.45 7.81 -3.83
N ASN A 66 2.37 7.22 -4.31
CA ASN A 66 1.02 7.77 -4.21
C ASN A 66 0.26 7.01 -3.14
N ILE A 67 -0.08 7.67 -2.03
CA ILE A 67 -0.83 7.05 -0.94
C ILE A 67 -2.33 7.14 -1.23
N PHE A 68 -3.01 6.01 -1.12
CA PHE A 68 -4.47 5.89 -1.12
C PHE A 68 -4.91 5.41 0.26
N LEU A 69 -5.59 6.27 1.01
CA LEU A 69 -6.12 5.95 2.33
C LEU A 69 -7.36 5.08 2.18
N GLY A 70 -7.25 3.79 2.45
CA GLY A 70 -8.36 2.87 2.21
C GLY A 70 -8.16 1.49 2.82
N ASP A 71 -9.23 0.70 2.82
CA ASP A 71 -9.30 -0.66 3.34
C ASP A 71 -9.81 -1.61 2.25
N LEU A 72 -9.09 -2.72 2.06
CA LEU A 72 -9.41 -3.73 1.06
C LEU A 72 -10.85 -4.26 1.17
N THR A 73 -11.40 -4.33 2.38
CA THR A 73 -12.73 -4.87 2.67
C THR A 73 -13.87 -3.89 2.34
N GLY A 74 -13.56 -2.62 2.08
CA GLY A 74 -14.53 -1.62 1.69
C GLY A 74 -14.89 -1.70 0.21
N SER A 75 -16.13 -1.35 -0.14
CA SER A 75 -16.48 -1.10 -1.55
C SER A 75 -15.54 -0.05 -2.13
N ARG A 76 -14.96 -0.31 -3.31
CA ARG A 76 -13.94 0.58 -3.93
C ARG A 76 -12.76 0.85 -2.98
N PHE A 77 -12.40 -0.12 -2.15
CA PHE A 77 -11.38 -0.02 -1.11
C PHE A 77 -11.66 1.04 -0.03
N GLY A 78 -12.92 1.45 0.14
CA GLY A 78 -13.29 2.56 1.03
C GLY A 78 -12.82 3.94 0.53
N LEU A 79 -12.39 4.04 -0.73
CA LEU A 79 -11.96 5.29 -1.33
C LEU A 79 -13.14 6.16 -1.73
N SER A 80 -12.90 7.47 -1.78
CA SER A 80 -13.79 8.40 -2.48
C SER A 80 -13.88 8.04 -3.97
N ASP A 81 -14.95 8.47 -4.64
CA ASP A 81 -15.09 8.26 -6.09
C ASP A 81 -13.98 8.93 -6.89
N ASP A 82 -13.43 10.03 -6.39
CA ASP A 82 -12.31 10.74 -7.02
C ASP A 82 -11.01 9.96 -6.87
N ASP A 83 -10.71 9.47 -5.66
CA ASP A 83 -9.52 8.67 -5.42
C ASP A 83 -9.59 7.32 -6.11
N TYR A 84 -10.77 6.68 -6.13
CA TYR A 84 -10.94 5.43 -6.86
C TYR A 84 -10.72 5.63 -8.36
N ARG A 85 -11.28 6.71 -8.94
CA ARG A 85 -11.01 7.06 -10.35
C ARG A 85 -9.54 7.36 -10.61
N ARG A 86 -8.88 8.07 -9.69
CA ARG A 86 -7.43 8.37 -9.77
C ARG A 86 -6.61 7.09 -9.71
N LEU A 87 -6.94 6.16 -8.81
CA LEU A 87 -6.31 4.86 -8.69
C LEU A 87 -6.45 4.07 -10.00
N VAL A 88 -7.68 3.89 -10.48
CA VAL A 88 -7.97 3.14 -11.71
C VAL A 88 -7.25 3.73 -12.93
N LYS A 89 -7.20 5.05 -13.07
CA LYS A 89 -6.55 5.71 -14.22
C LYS A 89 -5.02 5.69 -14.18
N SER A 90 -4.43 5.53 -13.01
CA SER A 90 -2.97 5.61 -12.85
C SER A 90 -2.28 4.25 -12.71
N THR A 91 -3.04 3.17 -12.57
CA THR A 91 -2.55 1.81 -12.33
C THR A 91 -2.55 0.97 -13.61
N ASP A 92 -1.40 0.34 -13.89
CA ASP A 92 -1.24 -0.58 -15.04
C ASP A 92 -0.99 -2.02 -14.60
N SER A 93 -0.47 -2.19 -13.38
CA SER A 93 -0.14 -3.49 -12.81
C SER A 93 -0.59 -3.53 -11.36
N ILE A 94 -1.01 -4.71 -10.88
CA ILE A 94 -1.45 -4.92 -9.51
C ILE A 94 -0.60 -6.01 -8.87
N ILE A 95 -0.04 -5.72 -7.70
CA ILE A 95 0.56 -6.69 -6.80
C ILE A 95 -0.29 -6.74 -5.53
N HIS A 96 -0.93 -7.88 -5.30
CA HIS A 96 -1.82 -8.05 -4.15
C HIS A 96 -1.14 -8.87 -3.05
N CYS A 97 -0.63 -8.20 -2.02
CA CYS A 97 0.04 -8.86 -0.88
C CYS A 97 -0.68 -8.68 0.45
N ALA A 98 -1.74 -7.88 0.50
CA ALA A 98 -2.54 -7.73 1.71
C ALA A 98 -3.25 -9.05 2.05
N ALA A 99 -3.05 -9.53 3.29
CA ALA A 99 -3.79 -10.65 3.85
C ALA A 99 -3.94 -10.49 5.36
N SER A 100 -5.05 -10.97 5.91
CA SER A 100 -5.21 -11.22 7.33
C SER A 100 -4.62 -12.59 7.68
N LEU A 101 -3.65 -12.60 8.59
CA LEU A 101 -3.11 -13.83 9.19
C LEU A 101 -3.78 -14.15 10.53
N ASN A 102 -4.88 -13.46 10.86
CA ASN A 102 -5.56 -13.64 12.13
C ASN A 102 -6.28 -15.00 12.16
N ARG A 103 -5.68 -15.96 12.87
CA ARG A 103 -6.24 -17.31 13.05
C ARG A 103 -7.32 -17.40 14.14
N LYS A 104 -7.57 -16.32 14.89
CA LYS A 104 -8.59 -16.32 15.95
C LYS A 104 -10.01 -16.15 15.41
N SER A 105 -10.18 -15.71 14.16
CA SER A 105 -11.49 -15.53 13.53
C SER A 105 -11.43 -15.93 12.05
N GLU A 106 -12.02 -17.08 11.73
CA GLU A 106 -12.18 -17.56 10.37
C GLU A 106 -12.92 -16.53 9.50
N LYS A 107 -14.03 -15.97 10.00
CA LYS A 107 -14.82 -14.94 9.30
C LYS A 107 -13.98 -13.71 8.92
N SER A 108 -13.15 -13.21 9.85
CA SER A 108 -12.27 -12.06 9.57
C SER A 108 -11.19 -12.42 8.54
N CYS A 109 -10.65 -13.64 8.61
CA CYS A 109 -9.68 -14.14 7.64
C CYS A 109 -10.30 -14.24 6.23
N LEU A 110 -11.49 -14.85 6.12
CA LEU A 110 -12.24 -15.00 4.86
C LEU A 110 -12.59 -13.65 4.23
N ASN A 111 -13.13 -12.71 5.02
CA ASN A 111 -13.54 -11.40 4.51
C ASN A 111 -12.39 -10.54 4.01
N VAL A 112 -11.17 -10.74 4.51
CA VAL A 112 -10.00 -9.97 4.07
C VAL A 112 -9.29 -10.66 2.90
N ASN A 113 -9.25 -11.99 2.89
CA ASN A 113 -8.39 -12.74 1.98
C ASN A 113 -9.09 -13.24 0.71
N LEU A 114 -10.40 -13.49 0.77
CA LEU A 114 -11.14 -14.18 -0.31
C LEU A 114 -12.34 -13.39 -0.83
N ARG A 115 -12.65 -12.25 -0.23
CA ARG A 115 -13.88 -11.49 -0.48
C ARG A 115 -13.54 -10.06 -0.83
#